data_AF-A0A963MNQ8-F1
#
_entry.id   AF-A0A963MNQ8-F1
#
_cell.length_a   1.000
_cell.length_b   1.000
_cell.length_c   1.000
_cell.angle_alpha   90.00
_cell.angle_beta   90.00
_cell.angle_gamma   90.00
#
_symmetry.space_group_name_H-M   'P 1'
#
loop_
_entity.id
_entity.type
_entity.pdbx_description
1 polymer ?
#
loop_
_entity_poly.entity_id
_entity_poly.type
_entity_poly.pdbx_seq_one_letter_code
_entity_poly.pdbx_strand_id
1 'polypeptide(L)'
;MSARMHGTPRGSTILFATLILATFATWGMGSLGVTGTWGVAILAAISFWKGAVVILDFMALRHAPLLWRAITMGWIIVVWALIAIAYIKGLAQ
;
A
#
# COMPACT_ATOMS: atom_id res chain seq x y z
N MET A 1 3.30 -33.09 -12.12
CA MET A 1 2.87 -31.70 -12.35
C MET A 1 3.41 -30.86 -11.19
N SER A 2 4.66 -30.39 -11.29
CA SER A 2 5.35 -29.70 -10.20
C SER A 2 4.99 -28.22 -10.24
N ALA A 3 4.06 -27.79 -9.39
CA ALA A 3 3.78 -26.39 -9.17
C ALA A 3 5.01 -25.75 -8.48
N ARG A 4 5.94 -25.20 -9.27
CA ARG A 4 6.98 -24.31 -8.72
C ARG A 4 6.26 -23.07 -8.20
N MET A 5 5.99 -23.05 -6.90
CA MET A 5 5.62 -21.83 -6.18
C MET A 5 6.73 -20.80 -6.41
N HIS A 6 6.44 -19.76 -7.19
CA HIS A 6 7.38 -18.68 -7.45
C HIS A 6 7.44 -17.75 -6.22
N GLY A 7 8.60 -17.72 -5.55
CA GLY A 7 8.88 -16.89 -4.38
C GLY A 7 9.40 -17.72 -3.19
N THR A 8 10.33 -17.16 -2.41
CA THR A 8 10.79 -17.82 -1.18
C THR A 8 9.67 -17.74 -0.13
N PRO A 9 9.16 -18.87 0.39
CA PRO A 9 7.98 -18.86 1.29
C PRO A 9 8.17 -17.97 2.53
N ARG A 10 9.42 -17.85 3.00
CA ARG A 10 9.78 -17.05 4.17
C ARG A 10 9.62 -15.55 3.92
N GLY A 11 10.04 -15.05 2.75
CA GLY A 11 9.96 -13.63 2.42
C GLY A 11 8.52 -13.13 2.34
N SER A 12 7.67 -13.86 1.62
CA SER A 12 6.24 -13.52 1.50
C SER A 12 5.50 -13.62 2.83
N THR A 13 5.85 -14.59 3.69
CA THR A 13 5.25 -14.72 5.04
C THR A 13 5.59 -13.51 5.92
N ILE A 14 6.82 -13.01 5.86
CA ILE A 14 7.22 -11.81 6.61
C ILE A 14 6.45 -10.59 6.10
N LEU A 15 6.38 -10.38 4.78
CA LEU A 15 5.60 -9.28 4.21
C LEU A 15 4.13 -9.37 4.60
N PHE A 16 3.54 -10.56 4.56
CA PHE A 16 2.18 -10.80 5.01
C PHE A 16 1.97 -10.42 6.49
N ALA A 17 2.87 -10.85 7.37
CA ALA A 17 2.82 -10.46 8.78
C ALA A 17 2.94 -8.94 8.97
N THR A 18 3.82 -8.28 8.23
CA THR A 18 3.93 -6.81 8.23
C THR A 18 2.64 -6.13 7.76
N LEU A 19 1.96 -6.68 6.75
CA LEU A 19 0.66 -6.17 6.28
C LEU A 19 -0.45 -6.31 7.32
N ILE A 20 -0.45 -7.40 8.09
CA ILE A 20 -1.36 -7.59 9.23
C ILE A 20 -1.09 -6.52 10.29
N LEU A 21 0.17 -6.34 10.69
CA LEU A 21 0.56 -5.31 11.67
C LEU A 21 0.18 -3.91 11.20
N ALA A 22 0.42 -3.59 9.93
CA ALA A 22 0.03 -2.31 9.34
C ALA A 22 -1.50 -2.11 9.41
N THR A 23 -2.29 -3.17 9.21
CA THR A 23 -3.74 -3.10 9.31
C THR A 23 -4.21 -2.84 10.75
N PHE A 24 -3.65 -3.54 11.73
CA PHE A 24 -3.93 -3.26 13.14
C PHE A 24 -3.51 -1.84 13.55
N ALA A 25 -2.38 -1.34 13.06
CA ALA A 25 -1.94 0.04 13.30
C ALA A 25 -2.93 1.07 12.74
N THR A 26 -3.40 0.89 11.49
CA THR A 26 -4.40 1.79 10.89
C THR A 26 -5.74 1.72 11.62
N TRP A 27 -6.16 0.53 12.06
CA TRP A 27 -7.37 0.36 12.86
C TRP A 27 -7.25 1.05 14.22
N GLY A 28 -6.10 0.89 14.89
CA GLY A 28 -5.79 1.56 16.16
C GLY A 28 -5.80 3.08 16.06
N MET A 29 -5.22 3.65 14.99
CA MET A 29 -5.31 5.09 14.75
C MET A 29 -6.77 5.56 14.57
N GLY A 30 -7.59 4.78 13.87
CA GLY A 30 -9.02 5.07 13.70
C GLY A 30 -9.80 4.97 15.01
N SER A 31 -9.55 3.94 15.83
CA SER A 31 -10.26 3.73 17.09
C SER A 31 -9.89 4.75 18.17
N LEU A 32 -8.65 5.23 18.17
CA LEU A 32 -8.19 6.31 19.05
C LEU A 32 -8.65 7.70 18.57
N GLY A 33 -9.33 7.79 17.42
CA GLY A 33 -9.78 9.06 16.85
C GLY A 33 -8.62 9.98 16.49
N VAL A 34 -7.49 9.42 16.03
CA VAL A 34 -6.34 10.22 15.59
C VAL A 34 -6.77 11.07 14.40
N THR A 35 -6.93 12.36 14.64
CA THR A 35 -7.34 13.37 13.66
C THR A 35 -6.24 14.40 13.46
N GLY A 36 -6.29 15.10 12.33
CA GLY A 36 -5.32 16.13 11.96
C GLY A 36 -4.33 15.70 10.88
N THR A 37 -3.60 16.69 10.36
CA THR A 37 -2.73 16.57 9.18
C THR A 37 -1.69 15.46 9.32
N TRP A 38 -1.08 15.31 10.50
CA TRP A 38 -0.09 14.27 10.76
C TRP A 38 -0.69 12.86 10.79
N GLY A 39 -1.88 12.70 11.37
CA GLY A 39 -2.60 11.43 11.39
C GLY A 39 -2.94 10.97 9.97
N VAL A 40 -3.44 11.89 9.14
CA VAL A 40 -3.71 11.62 7.73
C VAL A 40 -2.43 11.31 6.97
N ALA A 41 -1.35 12.09 7.14
CA ALA A 41 -0.08 11.83 6.49
C ALA A 41 0.49 10.43 6.81
N ILE A 42 0.39 9.99 8.06
CA ILE A 42 0.84 8.65 8.49
C ILE A 42 -0.04 7.55 7.88
N LEU A 43 -1.37 7.66 8.00
CA LEU A 43 -2.31 6.70 7.39
C LEU A 43 -2.05 6.57 5.90
N ALA A 44 -1.77 7.70 5.28
CA ALA A 44 -1.53 7.79 3.88
C ALA A 44 -0.17 7.11 3.54
N ALA A 45 0.93 7.44 4.22
CA ALA A 45 2.20 6.72 4.04
C ALA A 45 2.07 5.19 4.19
N ILE A 46 1.31 4.71 5.19
CA ILE A 46 1.03 3.28 5.41
C ILE A 46 0.24 2.69 4.24
N SER A 47 -0.78 3.39 3.75
CA SER A 47 -1.60 2.97 2.60
C SER A 47 -0.76 2.81 1.33
N PHE A 48 0.09 3.80 1.02
CA PHE A 48 0.97 3.74 -0.14
C PHE A 48 1.96 2.57 -0.05
N TRP A 49 2.64 2.42 1.09
CA TRP A 49 3.57 1.32 1.33
C TRP A 49 2.90 -0.04 1.19
N LYS A 50 1.73 -0.22 1.82
CA LYS A 50 0.96 -1.46 1.74
C LYS A 50 0.57 -1.80 0.30
N GLY A 51 0.11 -0.81 -0.47
CA GLY A 51 -0.21 -0.99 -1.89
C GLY A 51 1.00 -1.41 -2.72
N ALA A 52 2.16 -0.78 -2.51
CA ALA A 52 3.40 -1.11 -3.19
C ALA A 52 3.86 -2.55 -2.91
N VAL A 53 3.80 -3.01 -1.65
CA VAL A 53 4.13 -4.39 -1.26
C VAL A 53 3.20 -5.39 -1.96
N VAL A 54 1.89 -5.12 -2.01
CA VAL A 54 0.92 -6.00 -2.69
C VAL A 54 1.21 -6.09 -4.18
N ILE A 55 1.43 -4.96 -4.85
CA ILE A 55 1.71 -4.90 -6.29
C ILE A 55 3.01 -5.66 -6.63
N LEU A 56 4.09 -5.38 -5.92
CA LEU A 56 5.39 -5.93 -6.28
C LEU A 56 5.52 -7.40 -5.91
N ASP A 57 5.10 -7.79 -4.71
CA ASP A 57 5.42 -9.10 -4.13
C ASP A 57 4.27 -10.11 -4.17
N PHE A 58 3.01 -9.67 -4.04
CA PHE A 58 1.85 -10.58 -4.07
C PHE A 58 1.21 -10.71 -5.46
N MET A 59 1.20 -9.63 -6.24
CA MET A 59 0.80 -9.69 -7.67
C MET A 59 1.97 -10.11 -8.59
N ALA A 60 3.13 -10.43 -8.01
CA ALA A 60 4.35 -10.85 -8.72
C ALA A 60 4.84 -9.87 -9.82
N LEU A 61 4.43 -8.60 -9.79
CA LEU A 61 4.88 -7.59 -10.76
C LEU A 61 6.35 -7.19 -10.61
N ARG A 62 7.04 -7.62 -9.54
CA ARG A 62 8.47 -7.41 -9.36
C ARG A 62 9.31 -7.99 -10.51
N HIS A 63 8.90 -9.13 -11.06
CA HIS A 63 9.57 -9.81 -12.17
C HIS A 63 8.84 -9.65 -13.51
N ALA A 64 7.76 -8.88 -13.54
CA ALA A 64 6.98 -8.62 -14.75
C ALA A 64 7.69 -7.60 -15.67
N PRO A 65 7.29 -7.53 -16.96
CA PRO A 65 7.79 -6.53 -17.89
C PRO A 65 7.63 -5.11 -17.33
N LEU A 66 8.61 -4.24 -17.59
CA LEU A 66 8.65 -2.88 -17.05
C LEU A 66 7.38 -2.09 -17.33
N LEU A 67 6.75 -2.30 -18.50
CA LEU A 67 5.49 -1.66 -18.87
C LEU A 67 4.39 -1.90 -17.84
N TRP A 68 4.13 -3.16 -17.48
CA TRP A 68 3.07 -3.52 -16.52
C TRP A 68 3.39 -2.99 -15.13
N ARG A 69 4.65 -3.13 -14.71
CA ARG A 69 5.11 -2.61 -13.43
C ARG A 69 4.94 -1.09 -13.34
N ALA A 70 5.30 -0.37 -14.40
CA ALA A 70 5.19 1.09 -14.48
C ALA A 70 3.73 1.56 -14.55
N ILE A 71 2.86 0.87 -15.29
CA ILE A 71 1.43 1.20 -15.36
C ILE A 71 0.80 1.04 -13.97
N THR A 72 1.00 -0.10 -13.30
CA THR A 72 0.36 -0.34 -11.99
C THR A 72 0.93 0.58 -10.90
N MET A 73 2.25 0.79 -10.86
CA MET A 73 2.85 1.74 -9.91
C MET A 73 2.50 3.20 -10.24
N GLY A 74 2.46 3.57 -11.52
CA GLY A 74 2.02 4.90 -11.95
C GLY A 74 0.57 5.14 -11.57
N TRP A 75 -0.29 4.13 -11.75
CA TRP A 75 -1.70 4.23 -11.39
C TRP A 75 -1.92 4.45 -9.90
N ILE A 76 -1.25 3.69 -9.02
CA ILE A 76 -1.38 3.93 -7.57
C ILE A 76 -0.93 5.34 -7.20
N ILE A 77 0.15 5.86 -7.79
CA ILE A 77 0.62 7.24 -7.57
C ILE A 77 -0.43 8.27 -8.03
N VAL A 78 -1.05 8.06 -9.19
CA VAL A 78 -2.11 8.95 -9.71
C VAL A 78 -3.30 8.97 -8.77
N VAL A 79 -3.82 7.81 -8.36
CA VAL A 79 -4.92 7.71 -7.40
C VAL A 79 -4.55 8.41 -6.09
N TRP A 80 -3.32 8.21 -5.64
CA TRP A 80 -2.80 8.86 -4.44
C TRP A 80 -2.78 10.39 -4.53
N ALA A 81 -2.27 10.92 -5.64
CA ALA A 81 -2.25 12.35 -5.88
C ALA A 81 -3.66 12.92 -5.94
N LEU A 82 -4.61 12.22 -6.58
CA LEU A 82 -6.01 12.63 -6.63
C LEU A 82 -6.65 12.66 -5.23
N ILE A 83 -6.40 11.64 -4.39
CA ILE A 83 -6.87 11.62 -3.00
C ILE A 83 -6.28 12.77 -2.21
N ALA A 84 -4.97 13.05 -2.36
CA ALA A 84 -4.33 14.17 -1.69
C ALA A 84 -4.92 15.53 -2.12
N ILE A 85 -5.16 15.73 -3.42
CA ILE A 85 -5.80 16.95 -3.94
C ILE A 85 -7.22 17.08 -3.41
N ALA A 86 -8.00 15.99 -3.43
CA ALA A 86 -9.37 15.98 -2.91
C ALA A 86 -9.39 16.30 -1.42
N TYR A 87 -8.46 15.74 -0.64
CA TYR A 87 -8.32 16.02 0.77
C TYR A 87 -7.97 17.50 1.03
N ILE A 88 -6.98 18.05 0.33
CA ILE A 88 -6.59 19.47 0.48
C ILE A 88 -7.76 20.39 0.11
N LYS A 89 -8.47 20.11 -0.99
CA LYS A 89 -9.63 20.91 -1.40
C LYS A 89 -10.81 20.76 -0.45
N GLY A 90 -11.07 19.55 0.04
CA GLY A 90 -12.13 19.28 1.02
C GLY A 90 -11.85 19.89 2.38
N LEU A 91 -10.57 20.02 2.79
CA LEU A 91 -10.17 20.72 4.01
C LEU A 91 -10.24 22.24 3.90
N ALA A 92 -10.27 22.77 2.67
CA ALA A 92 -10.35 24.20 2.38
C ALA A 92 -11.80 24.74 2.37
N GLN A 93 -12.79 23.87 2.63
CA GLN A 93 -14.22 24.21 2.78
C GLN A 93 -14.61 24.20 4.26
#